data_AF-A0A356T0C6-F1
#
_entry.id   AF-A0A356T0C6-F1
#
_cell.length_a   1.000
_cell.length_b   1.000
_cell.length_c   1.000
_cell.angle_alpha   90.00
_cell.angle_beta   90.00
_cell.angle_gamma   90.00
#
_symmetry.space_group_name_H-M   'P 1'
#
loop_
_entity.id
_entity.type
_entity.pdbx_description
1 polymer ?
#
loop_
_entity_poly.entity_id
_entity_poly.type
_entity_poly.pdbx_seq_one_letter_code
_entity_poly.pdbx_strand_id
1 'polypeptide(L)' 'MAGYTSQEITVLEGLEPVRQRPAMYIGDTAKNGYHHLLWEVVDNSVDEAINGHANTIEVHLDKDHRGATVIDNGRGIP' A
#
# COMPACT_ATOMS: atom_id res chain seq x y z
N MET A 1 -31.54 28.74 -3.75
CA MET A 1 -30.40 27.92 -4.22
C MET A 1 -29.46 27.79 -3.05
N ALA A 2 -29.16 26.57 -2.60
CA ALA A 2 -28.08 26.38 -1.63
C ALA A 2 -26.78 26.80 -2.34
N GLY A 3 -26.15 27.86 -1.84
CA GLY A 3 -25.08 28.55 -2.51
C GLY A 3 -23.74 27.90 -2.22
N TYR A 4 -22.98 27.59 -3.26
CA TYR A 4 -21.59 27.15 -3.20
C TYR A 4 -20.70 28.28 -2.67
N THR A 5 -20.16 28.11 -1.47
CA THR A 5 -19.24 29.02 -0.79
C THR A 5 -17.86 28.37 -0.61
N SER A 6 -16.93 29.07 0.05
CA SER A 6 -15.63 28.50 0.40
C SER A 6 -15.70 27.36 1.43
N GLN A 7 -16.81 27.26 2.18
CA GLN A 7 -16.97 26.23 3.21
C GLN A 7 -17.21 24.82 2.62
N GLU A 8 -17.65 24.73 1.37
CA GLU A 8 -17.82 23.45 0.66
C GLU A 8 -16.51 22.91 0.04
N ILE A 9 -15.40 23.64 0.15
CA ILE A 9 -14.10 23.16 -0.30
C ILE A 9 -13.42 22.43 0.87
N THR A 10 -13.22 21.12 0.71
CA THR A 10 -12.54 20.29 1.71
C THR A 10 -11.13 19.94 1.23
N VAL A 11 -10.15 20.20 2.09
CA VAL A 11 -8.78 19.69 1.94
C VAL A 11 -8.69 18.42 2.77
N LEU A 12 -8.26 17.33 2.14
CA LEU A 12 -8.03 16.04 2.78
C LEU A 12 -6.54 15.94 3.13
N GLU A 13 -6.21 15.63 4.39
CA GLU A 13 -4.83 15.65 4.88
C GLU A 13 -4.25 14.24 5.09
N GLY A 14 -2.92 14.13 5.01
CA GLY A 14 -2.21 12.86 5.23
C GLY A 14 -2.71 11.73 4.33
N LEU A 15 -3.24 10.67 4.95
CA LEU A 15 -3.75 9.47 4.26
C LEU A 15 -5.26 9.52 3.98
N GLU A 16 -5.96 10.60 4.33
CA GLU A 16 -7.38 10.74 4.04
C GLU A 16 -7.71 10.66 2.54
N PRO A 17 -6.96 11.32 1.62
CA PRO A 17 -7.23 11.20 0.18
C PRO A 17 -7.13 9.76 -0.31
N VAL A 18 -6.15 9.00 0.21
CA VAL A 18 -5.91 7.59 -0.14
C VAL A 18 -7.10 6.73 0.29
N ARG A 19 -7.60 6.92 1.52
CA ARG A 19 -8.76 6.19 2.04
C ARG A 19 -10.06 6.57 1.33
N GLN A 20 -10.21 7.85 0.97
CA GLN A 20 -11.42 8.34 0.30
C GLN A 20 -11.47 7.90 -1.17
N ARG A 21 -10.32 7.77 -1.84
CA ARG A 21 -10.21 7.44 -3.27
C ARG A 21 -9.15 6.35 -3.52
N PRO A 22 -9.29 5.15 -2.95
CA PRO A 22 -8.25 4.13 -2.96
C PRO A 22 -7.88 3.66 -4.37
N ALA A 23 -8.86 3.56 -5.29
CA ALA A 23 -8.62 3.15 -6.67
C ALA A 23 -7.62 4.05 -7.42
N MET A 24 -7.46 5.31 -7.01
CA MET A 24 -6.44 6.21 -7.59
C MET A 24 -5.01 5.75 -7.25
N TYR A 25 -4.83 5.04 -6.15
CA TYR A 25 -3.53 4.62 -5.61
C TYR A 25 -3.26 3.13 -5.84
N ILE A 26 -4.28 2.28 -5.73
CA ILE A 26 -4.16 0.81 -5.84
C ILE A 26 -4.90 0.22 -7.06
N GLY A 27 -5.35 1.08 -7.98
CA GLY A 27 -6.03 0.70 -9.24
C GLY A 27 -7.52 0.37 -9.08
N ASP A 28 -7.88 -0.59 -8.23
CA ASP A 28 -9.26 -0.94 -7.90
C ASP A 28 -9.41 -1.36 -6.42
N THR A 29 -10.64 -1.60 -5.96
CA THR A 29 -10.90 -2.17 -4.61
C THR A 29 -11.42 -3.60 -4.70
N ALA A 30 -11.15 -4.28 -5.81
CA ALA A 30 -11.49 -5.67 -6.04
C ALA A 30 -10.24 -6.53 -5.81
N LYS A 31 -10.18 -7.70 -6.44
CA LYS A 31 -9.09 -8.66 -6.24
C LYS A 31 -7.73 -8.08 -6.64
N ASN A 32 -7.65 -7.32 -7.73
CA ASN A 32 -6.35 -6.82 -8.20
C ASN A 32 -5.77 -5.80 -7.24
N GLY A 33 -6.56 -4.80 -6.82
CA GLY A 33 -6.13 -3.84 -5.82
C GLY A 33 -5.82 -4.47 -4.47
N TYR A 34 -6.58 -5.51 -4.06
CA TYR A 34 -6.26 -6.25 -2.84
C TYR A 34 -4.88 -6.92 -2.91
N HIS A 35 -4.53 -7.57 -4.02
CA HIS A 35 -3.18 -8.16 -4.19
C HIS A 35 -2.12 -7.08 -4.40
N HIS A 36 -2.47 -5.93 -4.96
CA HIS A 36 -1.58 -4.77 -5.11
C HIS A 36 -1.00 -4.32 -3.76
N LEU A 37 -1.80 -4.36 -2.69
CA LEU A 37 -1.30 -4.07 -1.34
C LEU A 37 -0.14 -4.98 -0.93
N LEU A 38 -0.17 -6.25 -1.32
CA LEU A 38 0.93 -7.18 -1.05
C LEU A 38 2.12 -6.91 -1.98
N TRP A 39 1.85 -6.61 -3.26
CA TRP A 39 2.90 -6.27 -4.23
C TRP A 39 3.74 -5.08 -3.78
N GLU A 40 3.11 -4.02 -3.29
CA GLU A 40 3.83 -2.84 -2.78
C GLU A 40 4.83 -3.19 -1.66
N VAL A 41 4.51 -4.16 -0.80
CA VAL A 41 5.43 -4.58 0.27
C VAL A 41 6.53 -5.48 -0.29
N VAL A 42 6.19 -6.44 -1.15
CA VAL A 42 7.16 -7.33 -1.80
C VAL A 42 8.13 -6.54 -2.68
N ASP A 43 7.66 -5.55 -3.41
CA ASP A 43 8.47 -4.74 -4.32
C ASP A 43 9.53 -3.94 -3.55
N ASN A 44 9.19 -3.38 -2.37
CA ASN A 44 10.19 -2.76 -1.49
C ASN A 44 11.28 -3.76 -1.05
N SER A 45 10.92 -5.00 -0.74
CA SER A 45 11.89 -6.05 -0.43
C SER A 45 12.73 -6.46 -1.66
N VAL A 46 12.13 -6.48 -2.85
CA VAL A 46 12.82 -6.75 -4.12
C VAL A 46 13.81 -5.64 -4.45
N ASP A 47 13.50 -4.39 -4.13
CA ASP A 47 14.44 -3.26 -4.30
C ASP A 47 15.71 -3.46 -3.45
N GLU A 48 15.61 -3.98 -2.23
CA GLU A 48 16.78 -4.36 -1.43
C GLU A 48 17.58 -5.49 -2.11
N ALA A 49 16.92 -6.46 -2.72
CA ALA A 49 17.58 -7.54 -3.45
C ALA A 49 18.28 -7.06 -4.73
N ILE A 50 17.63 -6.19 -5.52
CA ILE A 50 18.21 -5.58 -6.73
C ILE A 50 19.46 -4.77 -6.39
N ASN A 51 19.46 -4.11 -5.24
CA ASN A 51 20.62 -3.36 -4.74
C ASN A 51 21.68 -4.23 -4.03
N GLY A 52 21.50 -5.55 -3.99
CA GLY A 52 22.46 -6.49 -3.41
C GLY A 52 22.50 -6.51 -1.88
N HIS A 53 21.45 -6.02 -1.23
CA HIS A 53 21.35 -5.94 0.22
C HIS A 53 20.49 -7.04 0.83
N ALA A 54 19.51 -7.56 0.10
CA ALA A 54 18.75 -8.76 0.47
C ALA A 54 19.09 -9.92 -0.48
N ASN A 55 18.96 -11.16 0.02
CA ASN A 55 19.06 -12.36 -0.80
C ASN A 55 17.92 -13.36 -0.55
N THR A 56 17.11 -13.12 0.47
CA THR A 56 15.98 -13.96 0.85
C THR A 56 14.80 -13.06 1.16
N ILE A 57 13.65 -13.38 0.55
CA ILE A 57 12.37 -12.73 0.81
C ILE A 57 11.36 -13.85 1.06
N GLU A 58 10.67 -13.81 2.19
CA GLU A 58 9.66 -14.77 2.58
C GLU A 58 8.28 -14.10 2.63
N VAL A 59 7.27 -14.77 2.07
CA VAL A 59 5.87 -14.34 2.13
C VAL A 59 5.06 -15.41 2.85
N HIS A 60 4.50 -15.03 3.99
CA HIS A 60 3.66 -15.88 4.83
C HIS A 60 2.22 -15.40 4.75
N LEU A 61 1.30 -16.25 4.32
CA LEU A 61 -0.13 -15.95 4.37
C LEU A 61 -0.70 -16.39 5.72
N ASP A 62 -1.49 -15.53 6.36
CA ASP A 62 -2.13 -15.86 7.61
C ASP A 62 -3.14 -16.99 7.40
N LYS A 63 -3.31 -17.83 8.44
CA LYS A 63 -4.20 -19.01 8.37
C LYS A 63 -5.66 -18.66 8.10
N ASP A 64 -6.09 -17.47 8.50
CA ASP A 64 -7.45 -16.98 8.26
C ASP A 64 -7.60 -16.24 6.92
N HIS A 65 -6.51 -16.14 6.15
CA HIS A 65 -6.42 -15.41 4.88
C HIS A 65 -6.83 -13.94 4.96
N ARG A 66 -6.73 -13.32 6.15
CA ARG A 66 -7.03 -11.91 6.36
C ARG A 66 -5.80 -11.01 6.30
N GLY A 67 -4.61 -11.61 6.27
CA GLY A 67 -3.35 -10.90 6.21
C GLY A 67 -2.24 -11.72 5.56
N ALA A 68 -1.12 -11.04 5.33
CA ALA A 68 0.11 -11.61 4.84
C ALA A 68 1.29 -10.86 5.49
N THR A 69 2.38 -11.57 5.74
CA THR A 69 3.64 -11.02 6.25
C THR A 69 4.71 -11.20 5.19
N VAL A 70 5.42 -10.11 4.87
CA VAL A 70 6.62 -10.13 4.02
C VAL A 70 7.83 -9.89 4.91
N ILE A 71 8.84 -10.76 4.81
CA ILE A 71 10.09 -10.67 5.58
C ILE A 71 11.23 -10.68 4.58
N ASP A 72 12.12 -9.71 4.65
CA ASP A 72 13.39 -9.72 3.94
C ASP A 72 14.57 -9.60 4.91
N ASN A 73 15.76 -9.89 4.41
CA ASN A 73 17.02 -9.73 5.13
C ASN A 73 17.86 -8.55 4.60
N GLY A 74 17.20 -7.52 4.07
CA GLY A 74 17.82 -6.29 3.61
C GLY A 74 18.32 -5.40 4.75
N ARG A 75 18.57 -4.12 4.44
CA ARG A 75 19.10 -3.15 5.42
C ARG A 75 18.08 -2.76 6.50
N GLY A 76 16.80 -2.94 6.21
CA GLY A 76 15.70 -2.44 7.02
C GLY A 76 15.38 -0.97 6.76
N ILE A 77 14.14 -0.59 7.06
CA ILE A 77 13.67 0.80 6.99
C ILE A 77 14.41 1.63 8.05
N PRO A 78 14.94 2.83 7.73
CA PRO A 78 15.64 3.71 8.67
C PRO A 78 14.80 4.20 9.86
#